data_AF-A0A9I3FGV7-F1
#
_entry.id   AF-A0A9I3FGV7-F1
#
_cell.length_a   1.000
_cell.length_b   1.000
_cell.length_c   1.000
_cell.angle_alpha   90.00
_cell.angle_beta   90.00
_cell.angle_gamma   90.00
#
_symmetry.space_group_name_H-M   'P 1'
#
loop_
_entity.id
_entity.type
_entity.pdbx_description
1 polymer ?
#
loop_
_entity_poly.entity_id
_entity_poly.type
_entity_poly.pdbx_seq_one_letter_code
_entity_poly.pdbx_strand_id
1 'polypeptide(L)'
;MEQLIPRHVRTKCQEKAAVHHNPGFMAYEVAHCLFEELEVIDGEKVHLDKLYPLAEQFPVDYRQAVRRAIDECDERLKNSKQEKLADGKQCPMLGSKLENCLNKATFNNCPNSRWRASITCNKVREGLEFC
;
A
#
# COMPACT_ATOMS: atom_id res chain seq x y z
N MET A 1 -1.75 10.24 7.91
CA MET A 1 -0.79 9.67 6.95
C MET A 1 -1.12 10.26 5.60
N GLU A 2 -0.13 10.78 4.87
CA GLU A 2 -0.35 11.35 3.55
C GLU A 2 -0.50 10.22 2.52
N GLN A 3 -1.31 10.44 1.48
CA GLN A 3 -1.62 9.40 0.50
C GLN A 3 -0.52 9.35 -0.56
N LEU A 4 0.20 8.23 -0.64
CA LEU A 4 1.18 7.96 -1.71
C LEU A 4 0.50 7.88 -3.08
N ILE A 5 -0.62 7.17 -3.14
CA ILE A 5 -1.38 6.93 -4.36
C ILE A 5 -2.25 8.15 -4.67
N PRO A 6 -2.14 8.76 -5.88
CA PRO A 6 -2.94 9.92 -6.24
C PRO A 6 -4.44 9.66 -6.14
N ARG A 7 -5.18 10.63 -5.61
CA ARG A 7 -6.63 10.50 -5.36
C ARG A 7 -7.43 10.16 -6.63
N HIS A 8 -7.08 10.75 -7.77
CA HIS A 8 -7.80 10.51 -9.02
C HIS A 8 -7.70 9.05 -9.49
N VAL A 9 -6.56 8.38 -9.27
CA VAL A 9 -6.39 6.95 -9.55
C VAL A 9 -7.30 6.12 -8.63
N ARG A 10 -7.34 6.47 -7.33
CA ARG A 10 -8.22 5.81 -6.36
C ARG A 10 -9.69 5.96 -6.72
N THR A 11 -10.13 7.15 -7.10
CA THR A 11 -11.50 7.39 -7.54
C THR A 11 -11.84 6.56 -8.78
N LYS A 12 -10.96 6.53 -9.79
CA LYS A 12 -11.16 5.71 -11.00
C LYS A 12 -11.36 4.22 -10.66
N CYS A 13 -10.53 3.66 -9.76
CA CYS A 13 -10.64 2.26 -9.36
C CYS A 13 -11.87 1.96 -8.49
N GLN A 14 -12.26 2.91 -7.63
CA GLN A 14 -13.50 2.80 -6.86
C GLN A 14 -14.74 2.81 -7.76
N GLU A 15 -14.77 3.69 -8.78
CA GLU A 15 -15.85 3.76 -9.76
C GLU A 15 -15.94 2.48 -10.58
N LYS A 16 -14.80 1.95 -11.08
CA LYS A 16 -14.75 0.66 -11.77
C LYS A 16 -15.31 -0.48 -10.92
N ALA A 17 -14.91 -0.57 -9.66
CA ALA A 17 -15.44 -1.58 -8.75
C ALA A 17 -16.95 -1.41 -8.48
N ALA A 18 -17.42 -0.16 -8.37
CA ALA A 18 -18.83 0.13 -8.13
C ALA A 18 -19.76 -0.28 -9.29
N VAL A 19 -19.25 -0.41 -10.52
CA VAL A 19 -20.04 -0.89 -11.67
C VAL A 19 -20.45 -2.36 -11.50
N HIS A 20 -19.57 -3.17 -10.89
CA HIS A 20 -19.76 -4.62 -10.79
C HIS A 20 -20.20 -5.08 -9.41
N HIS A 21 -20.12 -4.18 -8.41
CA HIS A 21 -20.27 -4.59 -7.02
C HIS A 21 -21.09 -3.62 -6.17
N ASN A 22 -21.84 -4.20 -5.24
CA ASN A 22 -22.67 -3.46 -4.28
C ASN A 22 -21.82 -2.71 -3.25
N PRO A 23 -22.37 -1.67 -2.58
CA PRO A 23 -21.75 -1.05 -1.41
C PRO A 23 -21.42 -2.13 -0.36
N GLY A 24 -20.15 -2.22 0.05
CA GLY A 24 -19.62 -3.31 0.89
C GLY A 24 -18.66 -4.26 0.15
N PHE A 25 -18.41 -4.00 -1.14
CA PHE A 25 -17.46 -4.76 -1.91
C PHE A 25 -16.03 -4.72 -1.34
N MET A 26 -15.35 -5.86 -1.47
CA MET A 26 -14.06 -6.11 -0.83
C MET A 26 -12.98 -5.19 -1.40
N ALA A 27 -12.25 -4.52 -0.51
CA ALA A 27 -11.21 -3.53 -0.84
C ALA A 27 -10.07 -4.06 -1.74
N TYR A 28 -10.00 -5.37 -2.00
CA TYR A 28 -8.89 -5.98 -2.73
C TYR A 28 -8.83 -5.64 -4.21
N GLU A 29 -9.96 -5.51 -4.89
CA GLU A 29 -9.94 -5.18 -6.32
C GLU A 29 -9.58 -3.72 -6.55
N VAL A 30 -10.04 -2.83 -5.66
CA VAL A 30 -9.63 -1.42 -5.69
C VAL A 30 -8.13 -1.33 -5.51
N ALA A 31 -7.57 -2.02 -4.51
CA ALA A 31 -6.13 -2.03 -4.26
C ALA A 31 -5.33 -2.58 -5.45
N HIS A 32 -5.81 -3.64 -6.10
CA HIS A 32 -5.13 -4.20 -7.27
C HIS A 32 -5.19 -3.26 -8.48
N CYS A 33 -6.38 -2.76 -8.82
CA CYS A 33 -6.58 -1.78 -9.89
C CYS A 33 -5.67 -0.56 -9.69
N LEU A 34 -5.50 -0.08 -8.46
CA LEU A 34 -4.62 1.06 -8.17
C LEU A 34 -3.19 0.84 -8.65
N PHE A 35 -2.65 -0.36 -8.41
CA PHE A 35 -1.28 -0.68 -8.78
C PHE A 35 -1.13 -1.10 -10.24
N GLU A 36 -2.18 -1.62 -10.88
CA GLU A 36 -2.20 -1.80 -12.34
C GLU A 36 -2.22 -0.45 -13.07
N GLU A 37 -3.07 0.49 -12.63
CA GLU A 37 -3.15 1.85 -13.20
C GLU A 37 -1.86 2.65 -13.04
N LEU A 38 -1.02 2.29 -12.05
CA LEU A 38 0.30 2.87 -11.84
C LEU A 38 1.44 2.05 -12.47
N GLU A 39 1.12 0.98 -13.20
CA GLU A 39 2.08 0.02 -13.79
C GLU A 39 3.02 -0.62 -12.76
N VAL A 40 2.63 -0.61 -11.48
CA VAL A 40 3.36 -1.27 -10.39
C VAL A 40 3.08 -2.77 -10.42
N ILE A 41 1.88 -3.17 -10.83
CA ILE A 41 1.53 -4.56 -11.09
C ILE A 41 1.30 -4.72 -12.60
N ASP A 42 2.01 -5.67 -13.21
CA ASP A 42 1.81 -6.13 -14.58
C ASP A 42 1.65 -7.65 -14.57
N GLY A 43 0.40 -8.11 -14.49
CA GLY A 43 0.07 -9.51 -14.27
C GLY A 43 0.66 -10.05 -12.95
N GLU A 44 1.62 -10.97 -13.04
CA GLU A 44 2.30 -11.55 -11.86
C GLU A 44 3.55 -10.76 -11.42
N LYS A 45 4.00 -9.78 -12.22
CA LYS A 45 5.21 -9.00 -11.94
C LYS A 45 4.88 -7.77 -11.12
N VAL A 46 5.78 -7.44 -10.19
CA VAL A 46 5.69 -6.23 -9.36
C VAL A 46 6.91 -5.35 -9.62
N HIS A 47 6.66 -4.10 -9.97
CA HIS A 47 7.63 -3.06 -10.30
C HIS A 47 7.51 -1.90 -9.29
N LEU A 48 7.94 -2.14 -8.05
CA LEU A 48 7.84 -1.14 -6.97
C LEU A 48 8.64 0.13 -7.23
N ASP A 49 9.63 0.08 -8.12
CA ASP A 49 10.42 1.24 -8.54
C ASP A 49 9.55 2.37 -9.13
N LYS A 50 8.41 2.01 -9.72
CA LYS A 50 7.40 2.96 -10.24
C LYS A 50 6.77 3.84 -9.15
N LEU A 51 6.91 3.48 -7.88
CA LEU A 51 6.41 4.28 -6.76
C LEU A 51 7.37 5.38 -6.31
N TYR A 52 8.66 5.31 -6.64
CA TYR A 52 9.63 6.33 -6.21
C TYR A 52 9.30 7.73 -6.74
N PRO A 53 8.91 7.93 -8.01
CA PRO A 53 8.51 9.25 -8.50
C PRO A 53 7.34 9.85 -7.71
N LEU A 54 6.40 9.02 -7.26
CA LEU A 54 5.26 9.47 -6.44
C LEU A 54 5.71 9.95 -5.05
N ALA A 55 6.84 9.46 -4.54
CA ALA A 55 7.39 9.93 -3.27
C ALA A 55 8.00 11.34 -3.37
N GLU A 56 8.37 11.80 -4.57
CA GLU A 56 9.02 13.11 -4.76
C GLU A 56 8.12 14.29 -4.42
N GLN A 57 6.80 14.11 -4.46
CA GLN A 57 5.85 15.16 -4.05
C GLN A 57 5.93 15.48 -2.55
N PHE A 58 6.49 14.56 -1.75
CA PHE A 58 6.60 14.74 -0.32
C PHE A 58 7.84 15.54 0.08
N PRO A 59 7.77 16.29 1.19
CA PRO A 59 8.96 16.88 1.80
C PRO A 59 9.98 15.83 2.22
N VAL A 60 11.25 16.23 2.31
CA VAL A 60 12.42 15.33 2.40
C VAL A 60 12.30 14.31 3.54
N ASP A 61 11.82 14.74 4.72
CA ASP A 61 11.69 13.89 5.90
C ASP A 61 10.69 12.75 5.70
N TYR A 62 9.52 13.05 5.11
CA TYR A 62 8.49 12.05 4.83
C TYR A 62 8.81 11.21 3.59
N ARG A 63 9.41 11.83 2.56
CA ARG A 63 9.88 11.13 1.36
C ARG A 63 10.83 9.99 1.71
N GLN A 64 11.77 10.20 2.63
CA GLN A 64 12.68 9.14 3.08
C GLN A 64 11.93 7.98 3.73
N ALA A 65 10.93 8.26 4.56
CA ALA A 65 10.10 7.22 5.17
C ALA A 65 9.32 6.40 4.13
N VAL A 66 8.75 7.07 3.13
CA VAL A 66 8.05 6.42 2.01
C VAL A 66 9.01 5.57 1.17
N ARG A 67 10.20 6.08 0.83
CA ARG A 67 11.21 5.32 0.08
C ARG A 67 11.64 4.05 0.83
N ARG A 68 11.91 4.15 2.13
CA ARG A 68 12.20 2.97 2.98
C ARG A 68 11.05 1.97 3.00
N ALA A 69 9.81 2.46 3.03
CA ALA A 69 8.64 1.59 2.97
C ALA A 69 8.55 0.83 1.63
N ILE A 70 8.90 1.48 0.52
CA ILE A 70 8.98 0.84 -0.80
C ILE A 70 10.06 -0.26 -0.77
N ASP A 71 11.25 0.04 -0.28
CA ASP A 71 12.37 -0.91 -0.18
C ASP A 71 12.01 -2.15 0.66
N GLU A 72 11.47 -1.93 1.87
CA GLU A 72 11.05 -3.02 2.77
C GLU A 72 9.98 -3.91 2.14
N CYS A 73 9.05 -3.33 1.40
CA CYS A 73 7.98 -4.09 0.76
C CYS A 73 8.46 -4.87 -0.46
N ASP A 74 9.41 -4.34 -1.21
CA ASP A 74 10.06 -5.05 -2.30
C ASP A 74 10.81 -6.29 -1.79
N GLU A 75 11.59 -6.14 -0.72
CA GLU A 75 12.25 -7.29 -0.08
C GLU A 75 11.25 -8.33 0.45
N ARG A 76 10.16 -7.90 1.08
CA ARG A 76 9.14 -8.82 1.60
C ARG A 76 8.39 -9.55 0.50
N LEU A 77 8.08 -8.89 -0.60
CA LEU A 77 7.37 -9.50 -1.72
C LEU A 77 8.27 -10.47 -2.51
N LYS A 78 9.57 -10.15 -2.69
CA LYS A 78 10.56 -11.09 -3.27
C LYS A 78 10.69 -12.37 -2.46
N ASN A 79 10.61 -12.27 -1.13
CA ASN A 79 10.72 -13.42 -0.22
C ASN A 79 9.37 -14.14 0.01
N SER A 80 8.25 -13.56 -0.42
CA SER A 80 6.94 -14.19 -0.33
C SER A 80 6.78 -15.17 -1.47
N LYS A 81 6.65 -16.47 -1.17
CA LYS A 81 6.15 -17.43 -2.15
C LYS A 81 4.74 -16.98 -2.51
N GLN A 82 4.53 -16.52 -3.76
CA GLN A 82 3.19 -16.24 -4.26
C GLN A 82 2.39 -17.54 -4.18
N GLU A 83 1.52 -17.64 -3.16
CA GLU A 83 0.57 -18.73 -3.03
C GLU A 83 -0.38 -18.65 -4.23
N LYS A 84 -0.11 -19.47 -5.25
CA LYS A 84 -1.06 -19.71 -6.33
C LYS A 84 -2.27 -20.39 -5.70
N LEU A 85 -3.40 -19.69 -5.67
CA LEU A 85 -4.68 -20.29 -5.30
C LEU A 85 -4.96 -21.48 -6.22
N ALA A 86 -5.45 -22.57 -5.63
CA ALA A 86 -5.57 -23.88 -6.25
C ALA A 86 -6.56 -23.98 -7.43
N ASP A 87 -7.12 -22.87 -7.92
CA ASP A 87 -8.24 -22.86 -8.87
C ASP A 87 -8.00 -21.98 -10.13
N GLY A 88 -6.74 -21.60 -10.41
CA GLY A 88 -6.37 -20.87 -11.65
C GLY A 88 -6.95 -19.46 -11.78
N LYS A 89 -7.86 -19.05 -10.90
CA LYS A 89 -8.33 -17.67 -10.74
C LYS A 89 -7.33 -16.92 -9.84
N GLN A 90 -6.57 -16.01 -10.43
CA GLN A 90 -5.77 -15.05 -9.68
C GLN A 90 -6.73 -14.17 -8.87
N CYS A 91 -6.80 -14.35 -7.56
CA CYS A 91 -7.41 -13.32 -6.72
C CYS A 91 -6.50 -12.09 -6.72
N PRO A 92 -7.04 -10.86 -6.82
CA PRO A 92 -6.27 -9.60 -6.79
C PRO A 92 -5.63 -9.27 -5.42
N MET A 93 -5.34 -10.28 -4.58
CA MET A 93 -4.78 -10.09 -3.25
C MET A 93 -3.39 -9.45 -3.26
N LEU A 94 -2.65 -9.55 -4.38
CA LEU A 94 -1.34 -8.92 -4.50
C LEU A 94 -1.41 -7.40 -4.29
N GLY A 95 -2.46 -6.76 -4.81
CA GLY A 95 -2.68 -5.32 -4.62
C GLY A 95 -2.90 -4.96 -3.15
N SER A 96 -3.78 -5.68 -2.45
CA SER A 96 -3.98 -5.47 -1.02
C SER A 96 -2.74 -5.78 -0.17
N LYS A 97 -2.01 -6.85 -0.50
CA LYS A 97 -0.76 -7.21 0.21
C LYS A 97 0.25 -6.08 0.09
N LEU A 98 0.41 -5.52 -1.11
CA LEU A 98 1.27 -4.38 -1.36
C LEU A 98 0.79 -3.11 -0.64
N GLU A 99 -0.50 -2.74 -0.76
CA GLU A 99 -1.07 -1.57 -0.08
C GLU A 99 -0.88 -1.65 1.45
N ASN A 100 -1.19 -2.80 2.04
CA ASN A 100 -1.02 -3.04 3.47
C ASN A 100 0.45 -2.98 3.89
N CYS A 101 1.35 -3.54 3.08
CA CYS A 101 2.78 -3.45 3.35
C CYS A 101 3.25 -2.01 3.36
N LEU A 102 2.91 -1.22 2.33
CA LEU A 102 3.32 0.17 2.21
C LEU A 102 2.78 1.02 3.35
N ASN A 103 1.50 0.85 3.71
CA ASN A 103 0.88 1.56 4.83
C ASN A 103 1.57 1.23 6.16
N LYS A 104 1.81 -0.06 6.42
CA LYS A 104 2.47 -0.51 7.66
C LYS A 104 3.92 -0.02 7.73
N ALA A 105 4.69 -0.18 6.66
CA ALA A 105 6.09 0.22 6.64
C ALA A 105 6.24 1.75 6.69
N THR A 106 5.36 2.51 6.03
CA THR A 106 5.33 3.98 6.13
C THR A 106 4.97 4.44 7.55
N PHE A 107 4.04 3.76 8.21
CA PHE A 107 3.70 4.03 9.61
C PHE A 107 4.89 3.79 10.53
N ASN A 108 5.56 2.65 10.39
CA ASN A 108 6.73 2.27 11.20
C ASN A 108 7.91 3.22 11.00
N ASN A 109 8.09 3.73 9.78
CA ASN A 109 9.13 4.69 9.44
C ASN A 109 8.70 6.16 9.61
N CYS A 110 7.53 6.43 10.20
CA CYS A 110 7.02 7.79 10.33
C CYS A 110 8.00 8.69 11.11
N PRO A 111 8.47 9.81 10.51
CA PRO A 111 9.48 10.64 11.14
C PRO A 111 8.92 11.34 12.39
N ASN A 112 9.76 11.53 13.41
CA ASN A 112 9.37 12.18 14.67
C ASN A 112 8.79 13.59 14.47
N SER A 113 9.25 14.33 13.46
CA SER A 113 8.73 15.65 13.09
C SER A 113 7.24 15.64 12.74
N ARG A 114 6.73 14.52 12.20
CA ARG A 114 5.33 14.34 11.77
C ARG A 114 4.53 13.45 12.71
N TRP A 115 5.18 12.91 13.74
CA TRP A 115 4.56 12.05 14.71
C TRP A 115 3.67 12.85 15.66
N ARG A 116 2.37 12.58 15.65
CA ARG A 116 1.45 13.16 16.62
C ARG A 116 1.58 12.44 17.95
N ALA A 117 2.38 12.99 18.84
CA ALA A 117 2.56 12.45 20.19
C ALA A 117 1.21 12.39 20.94
N SER A 118 0.83 11.18 21.31
CA SER A 118 -0.32 10.90 22.18
C SER A 118 -0.11 9.53 22.83
N ILE A 119 -0.79 9.27 23.95
CA ILE A 119 -0.73 7.95 24.63
C ILE A 119 -1.08 6.84 23.63
N THR A 120 -2.15 7.05 22.86
CA THR A 120 -2.63 6.14 21.83
C THR A 120 -1.56 5.91 20.75
N CYS A 121 -1.10 6.97 20.08
CA CYS A 121 -0.12 6.80 19.00
C CYS A 121 1.17 6.15 19.50
N ASN A 122 1.72 6.61 20.63
CA ASN A 122 2.99 6.11 21.16
C ASN A 122 2.94 4.61 21.47
N LYS A 123 1.84 4.13 22.06
CA LYS A 123 1.64 2.69 22.31
C LYS A 123 1.65 1.86 21.02
N VAL A 124 1.00 2.34 19.96
CA VAL A 124 1.05 1.67 18.64
C VAL A 124 2.47 1.62 18.09
N ARG A 125 3.23 2.70 18.24
CA ARG A 125 4.62 2.75 17.79
C ARG A 125 5.54 1.82 18.57
N GLU A 126 5.24 1.62 19.84
CA GLU A 126 5.91 0.66 20.73
C GLU A 126 5.47 -0.79 20.48
N GLY A 127 4.53 -1.03 19.55
CA GLY A 127 4.02 -2.36 19.24
C GLY A 127 3.10 -2.93 20.33
N LEU A 128 2.59 -2.09 21.22
CA LEU A 128 1.64 -2.49 22.25
C LEU A 128 0.23 -2.57 21.64
N GLU A 129 -0.39 -3.74 21.73
CA GLU A 129 -1.77 -3.94 21.28
C GLU A 129 -2.75 -3.10 22.10
N PHE A 130 -3.78 -2.58 21.42
CA PHE A 130 -4.97 -2.08 22.10
C PHE A 130 -5.88 -3.26 22.38
N CYS A 131 -6.07 -3.55 23.66
CA CYS A 131 -7.20 -4.34 24.16
C CYS A 131 -8.29 -3.39 24.64
#